data_AF-A0A3A6KR95-F1
#
_entry.id   AF-A0A3A6KR95-F1
#
_cell.length_a   1.000
_cell.length_b   1.000
_cell.length_c   1.000
_cell.angle_alpha   90.00
_cell.angle_beta   90.00
_cell.angle_gamma   90.00
#
_symmetry.space_group_name_H-M   'P 1'
#
loop_
_entity.id
_entity.type
_entity.pdbx_description
1 polymer ?
#
loop_
_entity_poly.entity_id
_entity_poly.type
_entity_poly.pdbx_seq_one_letter_code
_entity_poly.pdbx_strand_id
1 'polypeptide(L)'
;MRLMAWDADLIQFMKRQGQDGSLPGIALATMTGPKSCKLKDGMELGPGELQFAEHLVNPLAVKVAGHCPADGDLQDKTQYISALKAGDTVAVYQLSDSEVLILEKMVSV
;
A
#
# COMPACT_ATOMS: atom_id res chain seq x y z
N MET A 1 -18.97 -45.74 1.42
CA MET A 1 -19.68 -44.50 1.04
C MET A 1 -18.96 -43.95 -0.19
N ARG A 2 -19.56 -44.08 -1.40
CA ARG A 2 -18.96 -43.58 -2.65
C ARG A 2 -19.16 -42.07 -2.67
N LEU A 3 -18.08 -41.29 -2.64
CA LEU A 3 -18.16 -39.88 -3.03
C LEU A 3 -18.64 -39.84 -4.48
N MET A 4 -19.69 -39.05 -4.74
CA MET A 4 -20.17 -38.82 -6.11
C MET A 4 -19.10 -37.98 -6.84
N ALA A 5 -18.98 -38.15 -8.17
CA ALA A 5 -17.97 -37.45 -8.98
C ALA A 5 -18.00 -35.92 -8.77
N TRP A 6 -19.18 -35.39 -8.48
CA TRP A 6 -19.41 -33.96 -8.22
C TRP A 6 -18.74 -33.44 -6.95
N ASP A 7 -18.68 -34.23 -5.88
CA ASP A 7 -17.99 -33.83 -4.64
C ASP A 7 -16.48 -33.76 -4.86
N ALA A 8 -15.93 -34.70 -5.64
CA ALA A 8 -14.52 -34.73 -5.99
C ALA A 8 -14.13 -33.56 -6.89
N ASP A 9 -14.99 -33.21 -7.85
CA ASP A 9 -14.79 -32.05 -8.74
C ASP A 9 -14.90 -30.72 -7.99
N LEU A 10 -15.85 -30.59 -7.05
CA LEU A 10 -15.97 -29.41 -6.19
C LEU A 10 -14.76 -29.24 -5.28
N ILE A 11 -14.28 -30.34 -4.68
CA ILE A 11 -13.07 -30.32 -3.85
C ILE A 11 -11.83 -30.00 -4.69
N GLN A 12 -11.73 -30.50 -5.92
CA GLN A 12 -10.64 -30.13 -6.82
C GLN A 12 -10.71 -28.66 -7.24
N PHE A 13 -11.90 -28.11 -7.48
CA PHE A 13 -12.11 -26.72 -7.80
C PHE A 13 -11.72 -25.81 -6.63
N MET A 14 -12.18 -26.12 -5.42
CA MET A 14 -11.79 -25.43 -4.19
C MET A 14 -10.29 -25.53 -3.90
N LYS A 15 -9.67 -26.70 -4.16
CA LYS A 15 -8.21 -26.87 -4.06
C LYS A 15 -7.47 -26.07 -5.13
N ARG A 16 -7.98 -25.96 -6.35
CA ARG A 16 -7.40 -25.13 -7.42
C ARG A 16 -7.45 -23.64 -7.04
N GLN A 17 -8.60 -23.16 -6.60
CA GLN A 17 -8.74 -21.79 -6.10
C GLN A 17 -7.85 -21.51 -4.87
N GLY A 18 -7.68 -22.49 -3.99
CA GLY A 18 -6.78 -22.41 -2.83
C GLY A 18 -5.29 -22.58 -3.16
N GLN A 19 -4.93 -23.32 -4.21
CA GLN A 19 -3.56 -23.50 -4.70
C GLN A 19 -3.10 -22.37 -5.62
N ASP A 20 -4.02 -21.69 -6.31
CA ASP A 20 -3.75 -20.48 -7.09
C ASP A 20 -3.44 -19.26 -6.20
N GLY A 21 -3.48 -19.40 -4.87
CA GLY A 21 -2.96 -18.37 -3.95
C GLY A 21 -3.70 -17.03 -4.02
N SER A 22 -4.98 -17.03 -4.40
CA SER A 22 -5.77 -15.82 -4.65
C SER A 22 -6.29 -15.14 -3.37
N LEU A 23 -5.44 -14.99 -2.37
CA LEU A 23 -5.46 -13.76 -1.58
C LEU A 23 -4.31 -12.94 -2.14
N PRO A 24 -4.55 -11.78 -2.77
CA PRO A 24 -3.48 -11.00 -3.36
C PRO A 24 -2.42 -10.76 -2.30
N GLY A 25 -1.26 -11.38 -2.47
CA GLY A 25 -0.18 -11.28 -1.49
C GLY A 25 0.28 -9.83 -1.39
N ILE A 26 0.79 -9.45 -0.22
CA ILE A 26 1.49 -8.16 -0.10
C ILE A 26 2.73 -8.24 -1.00
N ALA A 27 2.84 -7.31 -1.93
CA ALA A 27 3.97 -7.19 -2.84
C ALA A 27 4.73 -5.88 -2.59
N LEU A 28 5.94 -5.80 -3.14
CA LEU A 28 6.71 -4.56 -3.17
C LEU A 28 6.55 -3.88 -4.52
N ALA A 29 6.47 -2.56 -4.48
CA ALA A 29 6.41 -1.71 -5.65
C ALA A 29 7.21 -0.41 -5.41
N THR A 30 7.46 0.33 -6.48
CA THR A 30 8.21 1.58 -6.43
C THR A 30 7.31 2.72 -6.90
N MET A 31 7.18 3.76 -6.08
CA MET A 31 6.47 4.98 -6.46
C MET A 31 7.20 5.66 -7.62
N THR A 32 6.50 5.99 -8.69
CA THR A 32 7.02 6.78 -9.83
C THR A 32 6.68 8.26 -9.71
N GLY A 33 5.80 8.61 -8.77
CA GLY A 33 5.36 9.97 -8.44
C GLY A 33 4.51 9.96 -7.16
N PRO A 34 3.96 11.09 -6.71
CA PRO A 34 3.14 11.15 -5.49
C PRO A 34 1.84 10.33 -5.57
N LYS A 35 1.35 10.06 -6.79
CA LYS A 35 0.09 9.35 -7.05
C LYS A 35 0.23 8.32 -8.19
N SER A 36 1.44 7.79 -8.38
CA SER A 36 1.72 6.79 -9.40
C SER A 36 2.77 5.79 -8.92
N CYS A 37 2.64 4.54 -9.33
CA CYS A 37 3.42 3.43 -8.80
C CYS A 37 3.76 2.44 -9.92
N LYS A 38 4.89 1.76 -9.80
CA LYS A 38 5.33 0.69 -10.70
C LYS A 38 5.48 -0.61 -9.94
N LEU A 39 4.71 -1.61 -10.33
CA LEU A 39 4.79 -2.95 -9.80
C LEU A 39 6.05 -3.66 -10.32
N LYS A 40 6.44 -4.76 -9.66
CA LYS A 40 7.68 -5.49 -9.96
C LYS A 40 7.69 -6.13 -11.36
N ASP A 41 6.54 -6.48 -11.89
CA ASP A 41 6.34 -6.99 -13.25
C ASP A 41 6.44 -5.90 -14.33
N GLY A 42 6.58 -4.64 -13.91
CA GLY A 42 6.71 -3.47 -14.78
C GLY A 42 5.40 -2.75 -15.07
N MET A 43 4.27 -3.23 -14.57
CA MET A 43 2.97 -2.55 -14.69
C MET A 43 3.00 -1.19 -13.99
N GLU A 44 2.54 -0.14 -14.68
CA GLU A 44 2.45 1.21 -14.15
C GLU A 44 1.01 1.55 -13.81
N LEU A 45 0.80 2.06 -12.60
CA LEU A 45 -0.49 2.45 -12.05
C LEU A 45 -0.49 3.96 -11.79
N GLY A 46 -1.61 4.60 -12.11
CA GLY A 46 -1.80 6.04 -12.02
C GLY A 46 -2.90 6.47 -11.05
N PRO A 47 -3.25 7.77 -11.08
CA PRO A 47 -4.35 8.31 -10.30
C PRO A 47 -5.68 7.61 -10.65
N GLY A 48 -6.41 7.15 -9.62
CA GLY A 48 -7.68 6.42 -9.78
C GLY A 48 -7.53 4.90 -9.65
N GLU A 49 -6.33 4.36 -9.83
CA GLU A 49 -6.02 2.93 -9.64
C GLU A 49 -5.39 2.67 -8.26
N LEU A 50 -5.03 3.74 -7.55
CA LEU A 50 -4.32 3.68 -6.27
C LEU A 50 -5.17 4.24 -5.14
N GLN A 51 -5.30 3.44 -4.08
CA GLN A 51 -5.83 3.88 -2.80
C GLN A 51 -4.68 4.06 -1.80
N PHE A 52 -4.79 5.10 -0.97
CA PHE A 52 -3.77 5.49 0.00
C PHE A 52 -4.42 5.74 1.35
N ALA A 53 -3.73 5.36 2.43
CA ALA A 53 -4.00 5.93 3.73
C ALA A 53 -3.62 7.42 3.74
N GLU A 54 -4.35 8.24 4.50
CA GLU A 54 -4.22 9.70 4.48
C GLU A 54 -2.80 10.19 4.80
N HIS A 55 -2.12 9.52 5.73
CA HIS A 55 -0.75 9.86 6.15
C HIS A 55 0.32 9.56 5.11
N LEU A 56 -0.01 8.82 4.05
CA LEU A 56 0.91 8.53 2.94
C LEU A 56 0.92 9.65 1.89
N VAL A 57 -0.17 10.43 1.83
CA VAL A 57 -0.33 11.54 0.87
C VAL A 57 -0.18 12.91 1.53
N ASN A 58 -0.22 12.98 2.86
CA ASN A 58 -0.01 14.20 3.64
C ASN A 58 1.19 14.05 4.58
N PRO A 59 1.97 15.10 4.85
CA PRO A 59 3.01 15.07 5.87
C PRO A 59 2.43 14.72 7.25
N LEU A 60 3.09 13.81 7.98
CA LEU A 60 2.66 13.38 9.30
C LEU A 60 3.65 13.85 10.36
N ALA A 61 3.17 14.57 11.38
CA ALA A 61 3.97 14.92 12.54
C ALA A 61 4.27 13.68 13.38
N VAL A 62 5.56 13.41 13.64
CA VAL A 62 6.01 12.27 14.46
C VAL A 62 6.65 12.68 15.77
N LYS A 63 7.03 13.95 15.89
CA LYS A 63 7.52 14.54 17.13
C LYS A 63 7.14 16.01 17.17
N VAL A 64 6.06 16.32 17.88
CA VAL A 64 5.57 17.70 18.02
C VAL A 64 6.47 18.47 18.98
N ALA A 65 6.98 19.61 18.53
CA ALA A 65 7.79 20.50 19.34
C ALA A 65 7.65 21.93 18.81
N GLY A 66 7.62 22.91 19.71
CA GLY A 66 7.59 24.30 19.31
C GLY A 66 7.33 25.21 20.49
N HIS A 67 7.50 26.51 20.26
CA HIS A 67 7.20 27.53 21.24
C HIS A 67 6.66 28.78 20.55
N CYS A 68 5.67 29.41 21.16
CA CYS A 68 5.17 30.71 20.76
C CYS A 68 5.64 31.74 21.81
N PRO A 69 6.63 32.59 21.51
CA PRO A 69 7.04 33.67 22.40
C PRO A 69 5.94 34.74 22.50
N ALA A 70 5.93 35.50 23.60
CA ALA A 70 4.84 36.44 23.94
C ALA A 70 4.49 37.45 22.83
N ASP A 71 5.48 37.84 22.01
CA ASP A 71 5.34 38.87 20.96
C ASP A 71 5.87 38.39 19.59
N GLY A 72 5.81 37.09 19.29
CA GLY A 72 6.37 36.57 18.03
C GLY A 72 5.65 35.36 17.46
N ASP A 73 6.10 34.96 16.26
CA ASP A 73 5.53 33.85 15.52
C ASP A 73 5.84 32.49 16.17
N LEU A 74 4.98 31.51 15.90
CA LEU A 74 5.20 30.12 16.31
C LEU A 74 6.51 29.61 15.72
N GLN A 75 7.44 29.25 16.60
CA GLN A 75 8.66 28.53 16.23
C GLN A 75 8.38 27.04 16.22
N ASP A 76 7.85 26.53 15.11
CA ASP A 76 7.63 25.10 14.93
C ASP A 76 8.97 24.37 14.78
N LYS A 77 9.19 23.37 15.64
CA LYS A 77 10.32 22.44 15.61
C LYS A 77 9.83 21.00 15.47
N THR A 78 8.59 20.81 15.04
CA THR A 78 7.97 19.52 14.85
C THR A 78 8.72 18.76 13.76
N GLN A 79 8.98 17.49 14.01
CA GLN A 79 9.53 16.58 13.01
C GLN A 79 8.39 15.92 12.26
N TYR A 80 8.49 15.94 10.93
CA TYR A 80 7.50 15.38 10.04
C TYR A 80 8.10 14.26 9.20
N ILE A 81 7.31 13.23 8.93
CA ILE A 81 7.55 12.31 7.81
C ILE A 81 6.90 12.93 6.57
N SER A 82 7.65 12.96 5.46
CA SER A 82 7.13 13.47 4.19
C SER A 82 6.14 12.48 3.56
N ALA A 83 5.16 13.01 2.82
CA ALA A 83 4.32 12.22 1.93
C ALA A 83 5.17 11.40 0.92
N LEU A 84 4.56 10.36 0.35
CA LEU A 84 5.18 9.51 -0.67
C LEU A 84 5.62 10.33 -1.88
N LYS A 85 6.78 9.96 -2.42
CA LYS A 85 7.37 10.58 -3.61
C LYS A 85 7.99 9.55 -4.54
N ALA A 86 8.33 9.99 -5.74
CA ALA A 86 9.06 9.17 -6.70
C ALA A 86 10.33 8.57 -6.07
N GLY A 87 10.55 7.28 -6.31
CA GLY A 87 11.67 6.50 -5.77
C GLY A 87 11.39 5.81 -4.43
N ASP A 88 10.30 6.14 -3.73
CA ASP A 88 9.94 5.42 -2.50
C ASP A 88 9.51 3.99 -2.80
N THR A 89 10.00 3.04 -2.00
CA THR A 89 9.53 1.64 -2.03
C THR A 89 8.34 1.49 -1.10
N VAL A 90 7.30 0.81 -1.56
CA VAL A 90 6.05 0.63 -0.81
C VAL A 90 5.61 -0.83 -0.82
N ALA A 91 4.90 -1.21 0.25
CA ALA A 91 4.12 -2.44 0.29
C ALA A 91 2.74 -2.18 -0.33
N VAL A 92 2.30 -3.06 -1.22
CA VAL A 92 1.04 -2.94 -1.94
C VAL A 92 0.18 -4.20 -1.80
N TYR A 93 -1.13 -4.01 -1.83
CA TYR A 93 -2.12 -5.09 -1.81
C TYR A 93 -3.12 -4.84 -2.93
N GLN A 94 -3.35 -5.84 -3.78
CA GLN A 94 -4.30 -5.72 -4.87
C GLN A 94 -5.73 -5.85 -4.34
N LEU A 95 -6.57 -4.84 -4.59
CA LEU A 95 -7.98 -4.86 -4.19
C LEU A 95 -8.86 -5.49 -5.28
N SER A 96 -8.52 -5.23 -6.54
CA SER A 96 -9.19 -5.77 -7.73
C SER A 96 -8.23 -5.81 -8.92
N ASP A 97 -8.72 -6.21 -10.10
CA ASP A 97 -7.91 -6.22 -11.33
C ASP A 97 -7.39 -4.82 -11.73
N SER A 98 -8.01 -3.74 -11.23
CA SER A 98 -7.68 -2.35 -11.58
C SER A 98 -7.38 -1.45 -10.38
N GLU A 99 -7.48 -1.96 -9.15
CA GLU A 99 -7.23 -1.16 -7.95
C GLU A 99 -6.22 -1.81 -7.02
N VAL A 100 -5.31 -0.98 -6.52
CA VAL A 100 -4.25 -1.37 -5.59
C VAL A 100 -4.26 -0.43 -4.39
N LEU A 101 -4.19 -1.02 -3.20
CA LEU A 101 -3.98 -0.32 -1.95
C LEU A 101 -2.48 -0.21 -1.66
N ILE A 102 -2.00 1.01 -1.44
CA ILE A 102 -0.68 1.25 -0.87
C ILE A 102 -0.78 1.16 0.66
N LEU A 103 -0.10 0.16 1.24
CA LEU A 103 -0.17 -0.14 2.67
C LEU A 103 0.75 0.77 3.48
N GLU A 104 2.04 0.80 3.13
CA GLU A 104 3.04 1.65 3.76
C GLU A 104 4.29 1.82 2.91
N LYS A 105 5.07 2.87 3.20
CA LYS A 105 6.45 3.08 2.81
C LYS A 105 7.38 2.13 3.56
N MET A 106 8.22 1.43 2.83
CA MET A 106 9.26 0.56 3.39
C MET A 106 10.54 1.36 3.64
N VAL A 107 11.15 1.15 4.79
CA VAL A 107 12.44 1.72 5.18
C VAL A 107 13.36 0.62 5.68
N SER A 108 14.66 0.72 5.39
CA SER A 108 15.69 -0.14 5.98
C SER A 108 16.25 0.54 7.22
N VAL A 109 16.52 -0.24 8.28
CA VAL A 109 17.15 0.21 9.53
C VAL A 109 18.55 -0.39 9.63
#